data_AF-A0A951SIW9-F1
#
_entry.id   AF-A0A951SIW9-F1
#
_cell.length_a   1.000
_cell.length_b   1.000
_cell.length_c   1.000
_cell.angle_alpha   90.00
_cell.angle_beta   90.00
_cell.angle_gamma   90.00
#
_symmetry.space_group_name_H-M   'P 1'
#
loop_
_entity.id
_entity.type
_entity.pdbx_description
1 polymer ?
#
loop_
_entity_poly.entity_id
_entity_poly.type
_entity_poly.pdbx_seq_one_letter_code
_entity_poly.pdbx_strand_id
1 'polypeptide(L)'
;MAVAGDIDVLASATAAGASRRPSSPVAGRLRAEALTLAATEALGRGSFAYRIVPLDRGTGNLLWVEGEPLEAPWLLPETGSLTALACGVCTLGPALEARVRELFGQGRRSLAMALDNLGNELLFALSRRMQHRMMAEVGHEGLCLAGELRSGDPGLALETQALVVRLAGGDTLGVTVNSGAMMHPVKSASAVFGVGVDLPEAKWSRCDDCRSAARCAHARPPVHGD
;
A
#
# COMPACT_ATOMS: atom_id res chain seq x y z
N MET A 1 -12.10 14.40 -2.13
CA MET A 1 -11.08 13.53 -2.76
C MET A 1 -9.77 14.26 -2.75
N ALA A 2 -8.73 13.64 -2.21
CA ALA A 2 -7.39 14.22 -2.15
C ALA A 2 -6.47 13.47 -3.12
N VAL A 3 -5.67 14.23 -3.86
CA VAL A 3 -4.71 13.71 -4.85
C VAL A 3 -3.39 14.43 -4.62
N ALA A 4 -2.29 13.69 -4.64
CA ALA A 4 -0.95 14.24 -4.62
C ALA A 4 -0.08 13.49 -5.62
N GLY A 5 0.61 14.23 -6.47
CA GLY A 5 1.48 13.70 -7.50
C GLY A 5 2.92 14.16 -7.35
N ASP A 6 3.78 13.55 -8.15
CA ASP A 6 5.20 13.90 -8.26
C ASP A 6 6.00 13.81 -6.95
N ILE A 7 5.61 12.88 -6.08
CA ILE A 7 6.24 12.68 -4.79
C ILE A 7 7.47 11.82 -4.96
N ASP A 8 8.64 12.38 -4.65
CA ASP A 8 9.87 11.60 -4.52
C ASP A 8 9.90 10.86 -3.17
N VAL A 9 9.94 9.53 -3.23
CA VAL A 9 10.01 8.66 -2.05
C VAL A 9 11.35 7.93 -1.91
N LEU A 10 12.34 8.28 -2.72
CA LEU A 10 13.63 7.59 -2.74
C LEU A 10 14.38 7.73 -1.41
N ALA A 11 14.40 8.93 -0.83
CA ALA A 11 15.02 9.16 0.47
C ALA A 11 14.32 8.35 1.58
N SER A 12 12.99 8.35 1.60
CA SER A 12 12.20 7.60 2.58
C SER A 12 12.37 6.08 2.43
N ALA A 13 12.44 5.57 1.20
CA ALA A 13 12.70 4.16 0.94
C ALA A 13 14.13 3.76 1.34
N THR A 14 15.11 4.61 1.04
CA THR A 14 16.51 4.39 1.43
C THR A 14 16.65 4.29 2.94
N ALA A 15 16.07 5.25 3.68
CA ALA A 15 16.09 5.27 5.14
C ALA A 15 15.41 4.03 5.74
N ALA A 16 14.23 3.67 5.23
CA ALA A 16 13.49 2.49 5.69
C ALA A 16 14.21 1.16 5.41
N GLY A 17 15.00 1.10 4.34
CA GLY A 17 15.79 -0.08 3.99
C GLY A 17 17.17 -0.13 4.67
N ALA A 18 17.66 0.97 5.24
CA ALA A 18 19.00 1.03 5.85
C ALA A 18 19.15 0.12 7.09
N SER A 19 18.06 -0.14 7.81
CA SER A 19 18.05 -1.08 8.95
C SER A 19 18.09 -2.55 8.52
N ARG A 20 17.91 -2.86 7.23
CA ARG A 20 17.87 -4.23 6.72
C ARG A 20 19.27 -4.70 6.35
N ARG A 21 19.70 -5.78 6.98
CA ARG A 21 20.95 -6.44 6.61
C ARG A 21 20.79 -7.10 5.23
N PRO A 22 21.68 -6.82 4.26
CA PRO A 22 21.64 -7.50 2.98
C PRO A 22 21.92 -8.99 3.16
N SER A 23 21.28 -9.83 2.34
CA SER A 23 21.48 -11.29 2.38
C SER A 23 22.89 -11.72 1.98
N SER A 24 23.59 -10.90 1.19
CA SER A 24 24.99 -11.08 0.81
C SER A 24 25.65 -9.74 0.44
N PRO A 25 27.00 -9.66 0.40
CA PRO A 25 27.70 -8.48 -0.11
C PRO A 25 27.32 -8.12 -1.55
N VAL A 26 27.05 -9.13 -2.39
CA VAL A 26 26.61 -8.93 -3.77
C VAL A 26 25.23 -8.26 -3.81
N ALA A 27 24.28 -8.74 -3.00
CA ALA A 27 22.96 -8.14 -2.89
C ALA A 27 23.03 -6.68 -2.41
N GLY A 28 23.92 -6.38 -1.44
CA GLY A 28 24.16 -5.01 -0.99
C GLY A 28 24.66 -4.10 -2.11
N ARG A 29 25.65 -4.56 -2.89
CA ARG A 29 26.17 -3.79 -4.05
C ARG A 29 25.11 -3.56 -5.11
N LEU A 30 24.33 -4.58 -5.47
CA LEU A 30 23.26 -4.46 -6.46
C LEU A 30 22.16 -3.50 -6.01
N ARG A 31 21.80 -3.51 -4.71
CA ARG A 31 20.84 -2.55 -4.16
C ARG A 31 21.39 -1.12 -4.22
N ALA A 32 22.68 -0.91 -3.91
CA ALA A 32 23.31 0.40 -4.05
C ALA A 32 23.32 0.88 -5.50
N GLU A 33 23.65 0.01 -6.46
CA GLU A 33 23.58 0.32 -7.89
C GLU A 33 22.14 0.66 -8.32
N ALA A 34 21.13 -0.08 -7.86
CA ALA A 34 19.73 0.21 -8.12
C ALA A 34 19.29 1.56 -7.55
N LEU A 35 19.76 1.94 -6.36
CA LEU A 35 19.49 3.26 -5.77
C LEU A 35 20.11 4.39 -6.60
N THR A 36 21.37 4.25 -7.02
CA THR A 36 22.03 5.21 -7.90
C THR A 36 21.28 5.36 -9.22
N LEU A 37 20.87 4.23 -9.82
CA LEU A 37 20.09 4.23 -11.05
C LEU A 37 18.75 4.94 -10.86
N ALA A 38 18.00 4.60 -9.80
CA ALA A 38 16.71 5.20 -9.50
C ALA A 38 16.82 6.72 -9.22
N ALA A 39 17.89 7.17 -8.57
CA ALA A 39 18.16 8.59 -8.37
C ALA A 39 18.43 9.31 -9.71
N THR A 40 19.28 8.70 -10.54
CA THR A 40 19.75 9.31 -11.81
C THR A 40 18.61 9.42 -12.83
N GLU A 41 17.75 8.40 -12.88
CA GLU A 41 16.63 8.33 -13.83
C GLU A 41 15.29 8.77 -13.21
N ALA A 42 15.32 9.33 -12.00
CA ALA A 42 14.13 9.80 -11.26
C ALA A 42 13.02 8.73 -11.13
N LEU A 43 13.37 7.46 -10.93
CA LEU A 43 12.43 6.32 -10.85
C LEU A 43 11.72 6.22 -9.50
N GLY A 44 12.06 7.08 -8.54
CA GLY A 44 11.46 7.14 -7.20
C GLY A 44 10.21 8.02 -7.10
N ARG A 45 9.70 8.53 -8.22
CA ARG A 45 8.54 9.43 -8.25
C ARG A 45 7.23 8.65 -8.30
N GLY A 46 6.26 9.08 -7.51
CA GLY A 46 4.94 8.46 -7.49
C GLY A 46 3.82 9.42 -7.13
N SER A 47 2.60 8.91 -7.23
CA SER A 47 1.37 9.65 -6.95
C SER A 47 0.42 8.80 -6.12
N PHE A 48 -0.44 9.45 -5.35
CA PHE A 48 -1.51 8.79 -4.63
C PHE A 48 -2.81 9.60 -4.69
N ALA A 49 -3.92 8.90 -4.51
CA ALA A 49 -5.25 9.45 -4.37
C ALA A 49 -5.97 8.72 -3.22
N TYR A 50 -6.82 9.44 -2.51
CA TYR A 50 -7.69 8.84 -1.53
C TYR A 50 -8.99 9.60 -1.34
N ARG A 51 -9.95 8.87 -0.76
CA ARG A 51 -11.25 9.41 -0.32
C ARG A 51 -11.60 8.84 1.04
N ILE A 52 -12.11 9.70 1.90
CA ILE A 52 -12.87 9.30 3.10
C ILE A 52 -14.33 9.19 2.65
N VAL A 53 -14.89 7.98 2.74
CA VAL A 53 -16.22 7.64 2.25
C VAL A 53 -17.09 7.29 3.45
N PRO A 54 -18.11 8.11 3.78
CA PRO A 54 -19.03 7.81 4.87
C PRO A 54 -19.71 6.46 4.67
N LEU A 55 -19.98 5.76 5.77
CA LEU A 55 -20.81 4.56 5.73
C LEU A 55 -22.28 4.96 5.56
N ASP A 56 -22.96 4.37 4.57
CA ASP A 56 -24.41 4.54 4.41
C ASP A 56 -25.16 3.84 5.54
N ARG A 57 -24.67 2.65 5.92
CA ARG A 57 -25.12 1.81 7.04
C ARG A 57 -24.08 0.74 7.33
N GLY A 58 -23.91 0.41 8.61
CA GLY A 58 -23.20 -0.81 9.04
C GLY A 58 -24.22 -1.84 9.50
N THR A 59 -24.37 -2.95 8.79
CA THR A 59 -25.26 -4.04 9.21
C THR A 59 -24.47 -5.34 9.22
N GLY A 60 -24.13 -5.84 10.42
CA GLY A 60 -23.30 -7.04 10.57
C GLY A 60 -21.90 -6.84 9.95
N ASN A 61 -21.45 -7.83 9.17
CA ASN A 61 -20.11 -7.85 8.54
C ASN A 61 -20.00 -7.04 7.24
N LEU A 62 -21.09 -6.44 6.77
CA LEU A 62 -21.15 -5.69 5.52
C LEU A 62 -21.16 -4.18 5.79
N LEU A 63 -20.16 -3.50 5.25
CA LEU A 63 -20.03 -2.06 5.25
C LEU A 63 -20.59 -1.52 3.92
N TRP A 64 -21.62 -0.68 3.98
CA TRP A 64 -22.18 -0.07 2.78
C TRP A 64 -21.54 1.29 2.52
N VAL A 65 -20.98 1.46 1.33
CA VAL A 65 -20.35 2.70 0.88
C VAL A 65 -20.83 3.04 -0.53
N GLU A 66 -21.42 4.23 -0.71
CA GLU A 66 -21.99 4.68 -1.99
C GLU A 66 -23.00 3.69 -2.59
N GLY A 67 -23.78 3.01 -1.75
CA GLY A 67 -24.75 1.99 -2.15
C GLY A 67 -24.15 0.63 -2.51
N GLU A 68 -22.84 0.45 -2.37
CA GLU A 68 -22.15 -0.82 -2.65
C GLU A 68 -21.70 -1.52 -1.36
N PRO A 69 -21.89 -2.84 -1.24
CA PRO A 69 -21.43 -3.60 -0.09
C PRO A 69 -19.94 -3.91 -0.18
N LEU A 70 -19.24 -3.71 0.93
CA LEU A 70 -17.86 -4.15 1.16
C LEU A 70 -17.81 -5.06 2.39
N GLU A 71 -17.51 -6.33 2.18
CA GLU A 71 -17.27 -7.27 3.28
C GLU A 71 -15.84 -7.07 3.80
N ALA A 72 -15.73 -6.44 4.97
CA ALA A 72 -14.47 -6.14 5.63
C ALA A 72 -14.57 -6.37 7.15
N PRO A 73 -14.83 -7.61 7.62
CA PRO A 73 -15.09 -7.90 9.03
C PRO A 73 -13.94 -7.47 9.95
N TRP A 74 -12.71 -7.39 9.44
CA TRP A 74 -11.53 -7.03 10.22
C TRP A 74 -11.33 -5.51 10.38
N LEU A 75 -12.22 -4.70 9.79
CA LEU A 75 -12.35 -3.26 10.07
C LEU A 75 -13.46 -2.96 11.07
N LEU A 76 -14.29 -3.94 11.43
CA LEU A 76 -15.31 -3.75 12.45
C LEU A 76 -14.65 -3.63 13.82
N PRO A 77 -14.89 -2.52 14.54
CA PRO A 77 -14.24 -2.33 15.82
C PRO A 77 -15.02 -3.06 16.93
N GLU A 78 -14.30 -3.55 17.94
CA GLU A 78 -14.92 -4.07 19.18
C GLU A 78 -15.49 -2.94 20.06
N THR A 79 -14.89 -1.75 19.96
CA THR A 79 -15.22 -0.55 20.75
C THR A 79 -15.11 0.70 19.88
N GLY A 80 -15.75 1.80 20.29
CA GLY A 80 -15.77 3.01 19.47
C GLY A 80 -16.79 2.93 18.33
N SER A 81 -16.73 3.88 17.41
CA SER A 81 -17.72 4.01 16.33
C SER A 81 -17.02 4.15 14.99
N LEU A 82 -17.23 3.16 14.12
CA LEU A 82 -16.82 3.23 12.72
C LEU A 82 -17.83 4.07 11.94
N THR A 83 -17.36 5.14 11.31
CA THR A 83 -18.23 6.16 10.66
C THR A 83 -18.00 6.25 9.15
N ALA A 84 -16.80 5.90 8.70
CA ALA A 84 -16.39 6.00 7.31
C ALA A 84 -15.27 4.98 7.01
N LEU A 85 -14.98 4.82 5.72
CA LEU A 85 -13.81 4.12 5.22
C LEU A 85 -12.87 5.11 4.52
N ALA A 86 -11.57 5.02 4.78
CA ALA A 86 -10.57 5.68 3.94
C ALA A 86 -10.12 4.68 2.87
N CYS A 87 -10.45 4.94 1.61
CA CYS A 87 -9.98 4.16 0.47
C CYS A 87 -8.84 4.91 -0.20
N GLY A 88 -7.69 4.26 -0.35
CA GLY A 88 -6.49 4.85 -0.95
C GLY A 88 -5.92 4.00 -2.08
N VAL A 89 -5.28 4.67 -3.02
CA VAL A 89 -4.52 4.07 -4.12
C VAL A 89 -3.26 4.90 -4.39
N CYS A 90 -2.15 4.23 -4.63
CA CYS A 90 -0.89 4.87 -4.99
C CYS A 90 -0.16 4.09 -6.09
N THR A 91 0.65 4.79 -6.88
CA THR A 91 1.42 4.21 -7.99
C THR A 91 2.75 4.93 -8.17
N LEU A 92 3.79 4.18 -8.56
CA LEU A 92 5.06 4.75 -9.05
C LEU A 92 5.03 5.04 -10.56
N GLY A 93 3.88 4.83 -11.21
CA GLY A 93 3.78 4.92 -12.66
C GLY A 93 4.48 3.76 -13.39
N PRO A 94 4.55 3.81 -14.72
CA PRO A 94 5.12 2.72 -15.53
C PRO A 94 6.64 2.76 -15.66
N ALA A 95 7.31 3.86 -15.30
CA ALA A 95 8.71 4.11 -15.62
C ALA A 95 9.67 3.08 -15.00
N LEU A 96 9.50 2.76 -13.71
CA LEU A 96 10.34 1.79 -13.02
C LEU A 96 10.21 0.40 -13.65
N GLU A 97 8.99 -0.03 -13.95
CA GLU A 97 8.73 -1.33 -14.57
C GLU A 97 9.29 -1.41 -16.00
N ALA A 98 9.12 -0.34 -16.79
CA ALA A 98 9.72 -0.24 -18.11
C ALA A 98 11.25 -0.37 -18.05
N ARG A 99 11.89 0.27 -17.06
CA ARG A 99 13.33 0.17 -16.86
C ARG A 99 13.78 -1.22 -16.43
N VAL A 100 13.05 -1.86 -15.52
CA VAL A 100 13.30 -3.26 -15.13
C VAL A 100 13.26 -4.17 -16.35
N ARG A 101 12.25 -4.03 -17.21
CA ARG A 101 12.11 -4.81 -18.45
C ARG A 101 13.29 -4.60 -19.41
N GLU A 102 13.74 -3.36 -19.57
CA GLU A 102 14.89 -3.03 -20.41
C GLU A 102 16.18 -3.70 -19.89
N LEU A 103 16.44 -3.63 -18.58
CA LEU A 103 17.61 -4.27 -17.96
C LEU A 103 17.59 -5.80 -18.15
N PHE A 104 16.42 -6.43 -18.09
CA PHE A 104 16.26 -7.85 -18.42
C PHE A 104 16.63 -8.12 -19.89
N GLY A 105 16.16 -7.30 -20.83
CA GLY A 105 16.49 -7.39 -22.25
C GLY A 105 17.98 -7.20 -22.55
N GLN A 106 18.68 -6.40 -21.74
CA GLN A 106 20.13 -6.17 -21.82
C GLN A 106 20.97 -7.27 -21.15
N GLY A 107 20.34 -8.31 -20.57
CA GLY A 107 21.04 -9.36 -19.85
C GLY A 107 21.53 -8.96 -18.44
N ARG A 108 21.23 -7.73 -17.97
CA ARG A 108 21.57 -7.22 -16.63
C ARG A 108 20.57 -7.70 -15.57
N ARG A 109 20.29 -9.01 -15.56
CA ARG A 109 19.19 -9.63 -14.79
C ARG A 109 19.26 -9.36 -13.29
N SER A 110 20.46 -9.44 -12.70
CA SER A 110 20.65 -9.23 -11.25
C SER A 110 20.32 -7.79 -10.83
N LEU A 111 20.67 -6.81 -11.67
CA LEU A 111 20.30 -5.42 -11.42
C LEU A 111 18.81 -5.18 -11.65
N ALA A 112 18.23 -5.81 -12.69
CA ALA A 112 16.79 -5.75 -12.94
C ALA A 112 15.99 -6.23 -11.72
N MET A 113 16.39 -7.36 -11.13
CA MET A 113 15.80 -7.87 -9.88
C MET A 113 16.01 -6.93 -8.69
N ALA A 114 17.20 -6.33 -8.56
CA ALA A 114 17.47 -5.38 -7.49
C ALA A 114 16.62 -4.10 -7.62
N LEU A 115 16.44 -3.59 -8.84
CA LEU A 115 15.57 -2.44 -9.13
C LEU A 115 14.09 -2.78 -8.90
N ASP A 116 13.64 -3.96 -9.29
CA ASP A 116 12.26 -4.40 -9.03
C ASP A 116 11.95 -4.50 -7.54
N ASN A 117 12.89 -5.06 -6.76
CA ASN A 117 12.82 -5.12 -5.31
C ASN A 117 12.81 -3.71 -4.69
N LEU A 118 13.67 -2.81 -5.16
CA LEU A 118 13.67 -1.41 -4.76
C LEU A 118 12.31 -0.75 -5.08
N GLY A 119 11.68 -1.10 -6.19
CA GLY A 119 10.32 -0.64 -6.54
C GLY A 119 9.28 -0.99 -5.47
N ASN A 120 9.38 -2.15 -4.82
CA ASN A 120 8.49 -2.49 -3.70
C ASN A 120 8.79 -1.62 -2.47
N GLU A 121 10.06 -1.34 -2.17
CA GLU A 121 10.44 -0.44 -1.07
C GLU A 121 9.91 0.99 -1.28
N LEU A 122 10.04 1.51 -2.51
CA LEU A 122 9.51 2.80 -2.93
C LEU A 122 7.99 2.84 -2.79
N LEU A 123 7.29 1.81 -3.29
CA LEU A 123 5.83 1.73 -3.19
C LEU A 123 5.36 1.69 -1.73
N PHE A 124 6.06 0.97 -0.85
CA PHE A 124 5.75 0.98 0.58
C PHE A 124 6.00 2.35 1.23
N ALA A 125 7.05 3.07 0.83
CA ALA A 125 7.30 4.43 1.31
C ALA A 125 6.18 5.40 0.87
N LEU A 126 5.73 5.30 -0.38
CA LEU A 126 4.62 6.08 -0.91
C LEU A 126 3.29 5.76 -0.20
N SER A 127 3.00 4.46 0.00
CA SER A 127 1.82 4.00 0.75
C SER A 127 1.79 4.54 2.18
N ARG A 128 2.93 4.57 2.88
CA ARG A 128 3.02 5.19 4.23
C ARG A 128 2.79 6.70 4.18
N ARG A 129 3.31 7.38 3.15
CA ARG A 129 3.09 8.83 2.97
C ARG A 129 1.61 9.15 2.75
N MET A 130 0.92 8.34 1.95
CA MET A 130 -0.53 8.41 1.75
C MET A 130 -1.28 8.19 3.06
N GLN A 131 -0.96 7.12 3.80
CA GLN A 131 -1.56 6.83 5.11
C GLN A 131 -1.36 7.98 6.11
N HIS A 132 -0.15 8.52 6.26
CA HIS A 132 0.10 9.66 7.14
C HIS A 132 -0.73 10.88 6.77
N ARG A 133 -0.98 11.11 5.46
CA ARG A 133 -1.81 12.20 4.99
C ARG A 133 -3.28 12.00 5.36
N MET A 134 -3.80 10.77 5.23
CA MET A 134 -5.14 10.39 5.70
C MET A 134 -5.26 10.57 7.22
N MET A 135 -4.31 10.06 8.00
CA MET A 135 -4.29 10.18 9.46
C MET A 135 -4.33 11.64 9.91
N ALA A 136 -3.52 12.49 9.29
CA ALA A 136 -3.52 13.92 9.60
C ALA A 136 -4.88 14.57 9.27
N GLU A 137 -5.47 14.24 8.11
CA GLU A 137 -6.77 14.77 7.69
C GLU A 137 -7.89 14.42 8.66
N VAL A 138 -8.07 13.12 8.97
CA VAL A 138 -9.14 12.69 9.87
C VAL A 138 -8.89 13.16 11.31
N GLY A 139 -7.63 13.27 11.72
CA GLY A 139 -7.26 13.81 13.03
C GLY A 139 -7.64 15.26 13.23
N HIS A 140 -7.60 16.09 12.17
CA HIS A 140 -8.10 17.47 12.23
C HIS A 140 -9.62 17.56 12.47
N GLU A 141 -10.35 16.49 12.16
CA GLU A 141 -11.80 16.37 12.38
C GLU A 141 -12.14 15.66 13.70
N GLY A 142 -11.14 15.36 14.54
CA GLY A 142 -11.33 14.63 15.79
C GLY A 142 -11.61 13.13 15.61
N LEU A 143 -11.30 12.59 14.44
CA LEU A 143 -11.47 11.17 14.10
C LEU A 143 -10.13 10.44 14.10
N CYS A 144 -10.20 9.12 14.20
CA CYS A 144 -9.07 8.21 14.15
C CYS A 144 -9.11 7.37 12.88
N LEU A 145 -7.91 7.04 12.36
CA LEU A 145 -7.72 6.05 11.31
C LEU A 145 -7.26 4.74 11.95
N ALA A 146 -7.95 3.63 11.73
CA ALA A 146 -7.63 2.33 12.33
C ALA A 146 -7.81 1.17 11.34
N GLY A 147 -7.03 0.10 11.54
CA GLY A 147 -6.97 -1.03 10.61
C GLY A 147 -6.32 -0.66 9.28
N GLU A 148 -5.74 -1.64 8.58
CA GLU A 148 -5.29 -1.47 7.18
C GLU A 148 -5.46 -2.80 6.45
N LEU A 149 -6.51 -2.92 5.65
CA LEU A 149 -6.72 -4.04 4.75
C LEU A 149 -6.32 -3.67 3.32
N ARG A 150 -5.79 -4.64 2.59
CA ARG A 150 -5.63 -4.61 1.13
C ARG A 150 -6.41 -5.78 0.55
N SER A 151 -6.92 -5.61 -0.66
CA SER A 151 -7.66 -6.68 -1.33
C SER A 151 -6.75 -7.90 -1.50
N GLY A 152 -7.21 -9.05 -1.02
CA GLY A 152 -6.43 -10.29 -0.91
C GLY A 152 -5.88 -10.58 0.48
N ASP A 153 -5.94 -9.63 1.41
CA ASP A 153 -5.65 -9.89 2.83
C ASP A 153 -6.77 -10.75 3.45
N PRO A 154 -6.47 -11.52 4.52
CA PRO A 154 -7.52 -12.08 5.36
C PRO A 154 -8.51 -10.99 5.80
N GLY A 155 -9.80 -11.23 5.60
CA GLY A 155 -10.85 -10.26 5.89
C GLY A 155 -11.12 -9.22 4.79
N LEU A 156 -10.47 -9.27 3.63
CA LEU A 156 -10.85 -8.48 2.45
C LEU A 156 -10.58 -9.23 1.14
N ALA A 157 -11.64 -9.69 0.47
CA ALA A 157 -11.53 -10.50 -0.75
C ALA A 157 -10.78 -9.78 -1.89
N LEU A 158 -10.05 -10.53 -2.72
CA LEU A 158 -9.25 -9.97 -3.82
C LEU A 158 -10.14 -9.25 -4.87
N GLU A 159 -11.35 -9.75 -5.06
CA GLU A 159 -12.34 -9.23 -6.01
C GLU A 159 -12.77 -7.79 -5.68
N THR A 160 -12.56 -7.34 -4.44
CA THR A 160 -12.84 -5.96 -4.02
C THR A 160 -11.86 -4.95 -4.62
N GLN A 161 -10.75 -5.38 -5.23
CA GLN A 161 -9.69 -4.51 -5.73
C GLN A 161 -10.20 -3.42 -6.68
N ALA A 162 -11.09 -3.77 -7.62
CA ALA A 162 -11.66 -2.81 -8.58
C ALA A 162 -12.57 -1.78 -7.89
N LEU A 163 -13.34 -2.21 -6.89
CA LEU A 163 -14.16 -1.32 -6.06
C LEU A 163 -13.29 -0.37 -5.24
N VAL A 164 -12.29 -0.88 -4.52
CA VAL A 164 -11.41 -0.07 -3.67
C VAL A 164 -10.64 0.98 -4.48
N VAL A 165 -10.10 0.59 -5.64
CA VAL A 165 -9.40 1.53 -6.54
C VAL A 165 -10.35 2.61 -7.06
N ARG A 166 -11.59 2.26 -7.41
CA ARG A 166 -12.61 3.22 -7.84
C ARG A 166 -12.98 4.18 -6.71
N LEU A 167 -13.28 3.66 -5.51
CA LEU A 167 -13.60 4.47 -4.34
C LEU A 167 -12.45 5.40 -3.95
N ALA A 168 -11.20 5.00 -4.17
CA ALA A 168 -10.02 5.83 -3.91
C ALA A 168 -9.77 6.92 -4.97
N GLY A 169 -10.45 6.88 -6.13
CA GLY A 169 -10.22 7.78 -7.27
C GLY A 169 -9.01 7.38 -8.12
N GLY A 170 -8.78 6.09 -8.33
CA GLY A 170 -7.62 5.59 -9.07
C GLY A 170 -7.58 5.97 -10.56
N ASP A 171 -8.72 6.29 -11.15
CA ASP A 171 -8.83 6.85 -12.49
C ASP A 171 -8.05 8.16 -12.64
N THR A 172 -8.04 9.01 -11.61
CA THR A 172 -7.26 10.25 -11.60
C THR A 172 -5.74 10.03 -11.67
N LEU A 173 -5.28 8.83 -11.31
CA LEU A 173 -3.87 8.42 -11.42
C LEU A 173 -3.59 7.57 -12.67
N GLY A 174 -4.61 7.30 -13.50
CA GLY A 174 -4.51 6.35 -14.60
C GLY A 174 -4.35 4.89 -14.14
N VAL A 175 -4.70 4.57 -12.88
CA VAL A 175 -4.65 3.20 -12.36
C VAL A 175 -5.90 2.46 -12.79
N THR A 176 -5.70 1.32 -13.45
CA THR A 176 -6.78 0.42 -13.89
C THR A 176 -6.64 -0.94 -13.23
N VAL A 177 -7.75 -1.68 -13.13
CA VAL A 177 -7.79 -3.04 -12.59
C VAL A 177 -8.37 -3.95 -13.67
N ASN A 178 -7.66 -5.04 -13.99
CA ASN A 178 -8.16 -6.01 -14.96
C ASN A 178 -9.06 -7.08 -14.32
N SER A 179 -9.60 -8.01 -15.12
CA SER A 179 -10.48 -9.08 -14.65
C SER A 179 -9.83 -10.05 -13.66
N GLY A 180 -8.50 -10.12 -13.61
CA GLY A 180 -7.73 -10.89 -12.64
C GLY A 180 -7.34 -10.11 -11.39
N ALA A 181 -7.99 -8.96 -11.13
CA ALA A 181 -7.69 -8.04 -10.03
C ALA A 181 -6.26 -7.48 -10.03
N MET A 182 -5.55 -7.52 -11.17
CA MET A 182 -4.22 -6.93 -11.28
C MET A 182 -4.34 -5.45 -11.61
N MET A 183 -3.58 -4.62 -10.88
CA MET A 183 -3.46 -3.21 -11.16
C MET A 183 -2.45 -2.94 -12.29
N HIS A 184 -2.76 -1.93 -13.10
CA HIS A 184 -1.83 -1.34 -14.06
C HIS A 184 -1.77 0.18 -13.84
N PRO A 185 -0.58 0.77 -13.64
CA PRO A 185 0.77 0.16 -13.63
C PRO A 185 0.99 -0.88 -12.51
N VAL A 186 1.93 -1.81 -12.69
CA VAL A 186 2.12 -2.95 -11.75
C VAL A 186 2.63 -2.50 -10.39
N LYS A 187 3.47 -1.46 -10.33
CA LYS A 187 3.93 -0.86 -9.06
C LYS A 187 2.88 0.09 -8.51
N SER A 188 1.71 -0.46 -8.22
CA SER A 188 0.58 0.20 -7.59
C SER A 188 0.12 -0.59 -6.37
N ALA A 189 -0.44 0.11 -5.40
CA ALA A 189 -1.02 -0.49 -4.20
C ALA A 189 -2.30 0.25 -3.82
N SER A 190 -3.31 -0.49 -3.36
CA SER A 190 -4.50 0.06 -2.72
C SER A 190 -4.57 -0.36 -1.26
N ALA A 191 -5.34 0.38 -0.47
CA ALA A 191 -5.64 0.05 0.92
C ALA A 191 -6.99 0.63 1.35
N VAL A 192 -7.61 -0.02 2.32
CA VAL A 192 -8.82 0.43 3.02
C VAL A 192 -8.51 0.50 4.51
N PHE A 193 -8.91 1.61 5.13
CA PHE A 193 -8.80 1.84 6.57
C PHE A 193 -10.18 2.17 7.13
N GLY A 194 -10.43 1.82 8.39
CA GLY A 194 -11.57 2.32 9.13
C GLY A 194 -11.33 3.74 9.61
N VAL A 195 -12.38 4.57 9.58
CA VAL A 195 -12.36 5.96 10.07
C VAL A 195 -13.50 6.15 11.06
N GLY A 196 -13.21 6.70 12.22
CA GLY A 196 -14.21 6.74 13.29
C GLY A 196 -13.75 7.39 14.58
N VAL A 197 -14.59 7.28 15.60
CA VAL A 197 -14.35 7.82 16.94
C VAL A 197 -13.88 6.71 17.86
N ASP A 198 -12.80 6.96 18.62
CA ASP A 198 -12.24 6.04 19.62
C ASP A 198 -12.05 4.60 19.10
N LEU A 199 -11.61 4.48 17.84
CA LEU A 199 -11.33 3.19 17.23
C LEU A 199 -10.10 2.55 17.90
N PRO A 200 -10.16 1.27 18.29
CA PRO A 200 -9.03 0.59 18.90
C PRO A 200 -7.91 0.38 17.88
N GLU A 201 -6.69 0.16 18.38
CA GLU A 201 -5.61 -0.33 17.54
C GLU A 201 -5.99 -1.68 16.92
N ALA A 202 -5.57 -1.89 15.67
CA ALA A 202 -5.79 -3.16 15.00
C ALA A 202 -5.02 -4.24 15.75
N LYS A 203 -5.74 -5.27 16.19
CA LYS A 203 -5.17 -6.41 16.91
C LYS A 203 -4.54 -7.46 16.00
N TRP A 204 -4.58 -7.25 14.68
CA TRP A 204 -4.11 -8.21 13.69
C TRP A 204 -3.07 -7.57 12.77
N SER A 205 -2.26 -8.42 12.15
CA SER A 205 -1.36 -8.08 11.06
C SER A 205 -1.43 -9.15 9.98
N ARG A 206 -1.23 -8.76 8.72
CA ARG A 206 -1.13 -9.70 7.59
C ARG A 206 0.00 -10.72 7.77
N CYS A 207 0.97 -10.39 8.62
CA CYS A 207 2.08 -11.29 8.92
C CYS A 207 1.68 -12.43 9.85
N ASP A 208 0.58 -12.30 10.60
CA ASP A 208 0.15 -13.30 11.59
C ASP A 208 -0.21 -14.63 10.90
N ASP A 209 -0.93 -14.56 9.77
CA ASP A 209 -1.34 -15.74 8.98
C ASP A 209 -0.43 -16.00 7.76
N CYS A 210 0.66 -15.24 7.59
CA CYS A 210 1.52 -15.36 6.42
C CYS A 210 2.46 -16.57 6.54
N ARG A 211 2.28 -17.57 5.67
CA ARG A 211 3.17 -18.76 5.57
C ARG A 211 4.65 -18.42 5.37
N SER A 212 4.94 -17.23 4.85
CA SER A 212 6.30 -16.74 4.59
C SER A 212 6.86 -15.88 5.71
N ALA A 213 6.10 -15.57 6.78
CA ALA A 213 6.50 -14.63 7.83
C ALA A 213 7.87 -14.96 8.43
N ALA A 214 8.11 -16.23 8.79
CA ALA A 214 9.38 -16.68 9.37
C ALA A 214 10.63 -16.45 8.51
N ARG A 215 10.45 -16.22 7.19
CA ARG A 215 11.54 -15.99 6.23
C ARG A 215 11.44 -14.63 5.52
N CYS A 216 10.45 -13.81 5.86
CA CYS A 216 10.19 -12.55 5.19
C CYS A 216 11.01 -11.43 5.83
N ALA A 217 11.86 -10.76 5.04
CA ALA A 217 12.63 -9.59 5.48
C ALA A 217 11.76 -8.35 5.80
N HIS A 218 10.45 -8.45 5.55
CA HIS A 218 9.45 -7.42 5.82
C HIS A 218 8.42 -7.84 6.87
N ALA A 219 8.57 -9.03 7.47
CA ALA A 219 7.65 -9.49 8.51
C ALA A 219 7.58 -8.47 9.63
N ARG A 220 6.37 -8.11 10.03
CA ARG A 220 6.13 -7.39 11.28
C ARG A 220 6.11 -8.42 12.41
N PRO A 221 6.54 -8.06 13.63
CA PRO A 221 6.26 -8.87 14.80
C PRO A 221 4.76 -9.16 14.86
N PRO A 222 4.35 -10.35 15.30
CA PRO A 222 2.94 -10.65 15.46
C PRO A 222 2.31 -9.65 16.43
N VAL A 223 1.09 -9.21 16.12
CA VAL A 223 0.35 -8.27 16.98
C VAL A 223 -0.23 -9.00 18.20
N HIS A 224 -0.25 -10.34 18.14
CA HIS A 224 -0.60 -11.24 19.22
C HIS A 224 0.59 -12.09 19.67
N GLY A 225 0.89 -12.03 20.96
CA GLY A 225 1.76 -12.96 21.66
C GLY A 225 1.29 -13.11 23.10
N ASP A 226 0.59 -14.21 23.36
CA ASP A 226 0.81 -15.11 24.49
C ASP A 226 0.97 -16.52 23.91
#